data_AF-A0A5Q4FCZ2-F1
#
_entry.id   AF-A0A5Q4FCZ2-F1
#
_cell.length_a   1.000
_cell.length_b   1.000
_cell.length_c   1.000
_cell.angle_alpha   90.00
_cell.angle_beta   90.00
_cell.angle_gamma   90.00
#
_symmetry.space_group_name_H-M   'P 1'
#
loop_
_entity.id
_entity.type
_entity.pdbx_description
1 polymer ?
#
loop_
_entity_poly.entity_id
_entity_poly.type
_entity_poly.pdbx_seq_one_letter_code
_entity_poly.pdbx_strand_id
1 'polypeptide(L)'
;MFNRTEEEERRYLDTITEKLDDAIDQVDDNVSRYSKELKEHKTYLWENKTGMDAAEKGSMRESITSKAISGEAAVAMKERLRKLMRSPWFGRIDFREDADGPRGRDGDDARKRHADP
;
A
#
# COMPACT_ATOMS: atom_id res chain seq x y z
N MET A 1 -3.41 14.85 -13.90
CA MET A 1 -2.42 15.94 -14.04
C MET A 1 -1.41 15.47 -15.06
N PHE A 2 -1.27 16.16 -16.19
CA PHE A 2 -0.47 15.70 -17.32
C PHE A 2 0.86 16.46 -17.31
N ASN A 3 1.97 15.86 -16.86
CA ASN A 3 3.29 16.49 -17.00
C ASN A 3 3.63 16.46 -18.49
N ARG A 4 3.70 17.64 -19.11
CA ARG A 4 3.94 17.82 -20.56
C ARG A 4 5.41 17.98 -20.88
N THR A 5 6.21 18.31 -19.88
CA THR A 5 7.65 18.55 -20.01
C THR A 5 8.46 17.61 -19.13
N GLU A 6 9.72 17.37 -19.52
CA GLU A 6 10.69 16.63 -18.71
C GLU A 6 10.87 17.28 -17.32
N GLU A 7 10.83 18.61 -17.25
CA GLU A 7 11.01 19.35 -15.99
C GLU A 7 9.86 19.12 -15.01
N GLU A 8 8.61 19.11 -15.50
CA GLU A 8 7.44 18.75 -14.68
C GLU A 8 7.49 17.29 -14.22
N GLU A 9 7.93 16.39 -15.10
CA GLU A 9 8.11 14.98 -14.76
C GLU A 9 9.17 14.79 -13.68
N ARG A 10 10.26 15.56 -13.76
CA ARG A 10 11.36 15.52 -12.78
C ARG A 10 10.91 16.03 -11.42
N ARG A 11 10.19 17.16 -11.35
CA ARG A 11 9.61 17.65 -10.09
C ARG A 11 8.60 16.67 -9.50
N TYR A 12 7.80 16.03 -10.35
CA TYR A 12 6.89 14.99 -9.90
C TYR A 12 7.64 13.78 -9.33
N LEU A 13 8.72 13.35 -9.99
CA LEU A 13 9.59 12.29 -9.49
C LEU A 13 10.24 12.65 -8.16
N ASP A 14 10.69 13.89 -7.97
CA ASP A 14 11.23 14.37 -6.69
C ASP A 14 10.17 14.27 -5.58
N THR A 15 8.93 14.71 -5.86
CA THR A 15 7.81 14.61 -4.92
C THR A 15 7.49 13.15 -4.54
N ILE A 16 7.58 12.22 -5.50
CA ILE A 16 7.37 10.79 -5.23
C ILE A 16 8.52 10.22 -4.41
N THR A 17 9.74 10.67 -4.67
CA THR A 17 10.94 10.22 -3.94
C THR A 17 10.88 10.67 -2.49
N GLU A 18 10.51 11.92 -2.21
CA GLU A 18 10.29 12.42 -0.84
C GLU A 18 9.26 11.58 -0.09
N LYS A 19 8.11 11.27 -0.72
CA LYS A 19 7.08 10.41 -0.10
C LYS A 19 7.57 8.99 0.17
N LEU A 20 8.44 8.45 -0.69
CA LEU A 20 9.02 7.13 -0.49
C LEU A 20 10.00 7.14 0.67
N ASP A 21 10.78 8.21 0.84
CA ASP A 21 11.72 8.38 1.94
C ASP A 21 10.96 8.49 3.28
N ASP A 22 9.95 9.35 3.35
CA ASP A 22 9.05 9.47 4.51
C ASP A 22 8.41 8.13 4.90
N ALA A 23 8.01 7.34 3.90
CA ALA A 23 7.42 6.03 4.12
C ALA A 23 8.46 5.01 4.64
N ILE A 24 9.70 5.08 4.17
CA ILE A 24 10.80 4.24 4.67
C ILE A 24 11.09 4.58 6.13
N ASP A 25 11.20 5.86 6.47
CA ASP A 25 11.47 6.32 7.83
C ASP A 25 10.38 5.86 8.81
N GLN A 26 9.12 5.99 8.44
CA GLN A 26 8.00 5.50 9.25
C GLN A 26 8.06 3.98 9.47
N VAL A 27 8.45 3.22 8.44
CA VAL A 27 8.60 1.76 8.58
C VAL A 27 9.80 1.43 9.48
N ASP A 28 10.88 2.18 9.39
CA ASP A 28 12.07 2.02 10.24
C ASP A 28 11.77 2.26 11.71
N ASP A 29 11.03 3.33 12.00
CA ASP A 29 10.54 3.63 13.35
C ASP A 29 9.63 2.52 13.89
N ASN A 30 8.72 2.00 13.05
CA ASN A 30 7.84 0.90 13.43
C ASN A 30 8.63 -0.38 13.76
N VAL A 31 9.61 -0.75 12.95
CA VAL A 31 10.47 -1.91 13.19
C VAL A 31 11.27 -1.75 14.49
N SER A 32 11.83 -0.56 14.72
CA SER A 32 12.57 -0.23 15.95
C SER A 32 11.68 -0.36 17.19
N ARG A 33 10.47 0.20 17.13
CA ARG A 33 9.47 0.11 18.20
C ARG A 33 9.09 -1.34 18.49
N TYR A 34 8.78 -2.14 17.48
CA TYR A 34 8.44 -3.55 17.67
C TYR A 34 9.57 -4.35 18.31
N SER A 35 10.83 -4.07 17.94
CA SER A 35 12.00 -4.70 18.54
C SER A 35 12.14 -4.33 20.02
N LYS A 36 11.95 -3.06 20.37
CA LYS A 36 11.97 -2.57 21.76
C LYS A 36 10.85 -3.21 22.59
N GLU A 37 9.62 -3.20 22.09
CA GLU A 37 8.47 -3.79 22.77
C GLU A 37 8.65 -5.30 23.01
N LEU A 38 9.18 -6.04 22.04
CA LEU A 38 9.47 -7.47 22.21
C LEU A 38 10.50 -7.72 23.31
N LYS A 39 11.51 -6.85 23.43
CA LYS A 39 12.52 -6.94 24.49
C LYS A 39 11.91 -6.67 25.87
N GLU A 40 11.15 -5.59 25.99
CA GLU A 40 10.45 -5.22 27.24
C GLU A 40 9.48 -6.33 27.68
N HIS A 41 8.70 -6.88 26.76
CA HIS A 41 7.80 -8.00 27.05
C HIS A 41 8.54 -9.28 27.47
N LYS A 42 9.70 -9.59 26.87
CA LYS A 42 10.52 -10.73 27.30
C LYS A 42 11.02 -10.54 28.72
N THR A 43 11.44 -9.33 29.08
CA THR A 43 11.84 -8.99 30.46
C THR A 43 10.69 -9.16 31.43
N TYR A 44 9.50 -8.64 31.09
CA TYR A 44 8.29 -8.81 31.90
C TYR A 44 7.93 -10.29 32.15
N LEU A 45 7.98 -11.11 31.10
CA LEU A 45 7.74 -12.56 31.22
C LEU A 45 8.75 -13.26 32.11
N TRP A 46 10.00 -12.81 32.09
CA TRP A 46 11.05 -13.36 32.95
C TRP A 46 10.80 -13.00 34.41
N GLU A 47 10.42 -11.75 34.69
CA GLU A 47 10.17 -11.23 36.04
C GLU A 47 8.89 -11.82 36.66
N ASN A 48 7.84 -12.03 35.86
CA ASN A 48 6.53 -12.52 36.33
C ASN A 48 6.27 -14.01 36.00
N LYS A 49 7.33 -14.76 35.67
CA LYS A 49 7.27 -16.18 35.27
C LYS A 49 6.48 -17.08 36.23
N THR A 50 6.54 -16.79 37.52
CA THR A 50 5.96 -17.61 38.61
C THR A 50 4.55 -17.18 39.01
N GLY A 51 4.11 -15.97 38.63
CA GLY A 51 2.84 -15.38 39.06
C GLY A 51 1.68 -15.49 38.05
N MET A 52 1.97 -15.78 36.76
CA MET A 52 0.94 -15.74 35.71
C MET A 52 0.10 -17.01 35.62
N ASP A 53 -1.22 -16.83 35.52
CA ASP A 53 -2.18 -17.92 35.30
C ASP A 53 -2.20 -18.41 33.84
N ALA A 54 -3.01 -19.44 33.55
CA ALA A 54 -3.08 -20.03 32.21
C ALA A 54 -3.73 -19.10 31.15
N ALA A 55 -4.69 -18.27 31.56
CA ALA A 55 -5.39 -17.34 30.66
C ALA A 55 -4.48 -16.17 30.29
N GLU A 56 -3.76 -15.62 31.26
CA GLU A 56 -2.75 -14.57 31.06
C GLU A 56 -1.64 -15.04 30.12
N LYS A 57 -1.15 -16.28 30.29
CA LYS A 57 -0.16 -16.89 29.37
C LYS A 57 -0.70 -17.06 27.96
N GLY A 58 -1.98 -17.41 27.80
CA GLY A 58 -2.65 -17.54 26.51
C GLY A 58 -2.75 -16.20 25.77
N SER A 59 -3.29 -15.18 26.44
CA SER A 59 -3.39 -13.82 25.89
C SER A 59 -2.01 -13.25 25.51
N MET A 60 -0.99 -13.52 26.32
CA MET A 60 0.36 -13.06 26.03
C MET A 60 0.95 -13.72 24.77
N ARG A 61 0.72 -15.02 24.58
CA ARG A 61 1.18 -15.76 23.39
C ARG A 61 0.54 -15.23 22.12
N GLU A 62 -0.75 -14.96 22.16
CA GLU A 62 -1.48 -14.38 21.01
C GLU A 62 -0.93 -12.99 20.66
N SER A 63 -0.78 -12.12 21.67
CA SER A 63 -0.22 -10.78 21.48
C SER A 63 1.19 -10.82 20.87
N ILE A 64 2.08 -11.69 21.36
CA ILE A 64 3.44 -11.86 20.82
C ILE A 64 3.39 -12.35 19.37
N THR A 65 2.52 -13.31 19.08
CA THR A 65 2.39 -13.87 17.72
C THR A 65 1.92 -12.78 16.75
N SER A 66 0.90 -12.01 17.12
CA SER A 66 0.39 -10.90 16.32
C SER A 66 1.47 -9.82 16.07
N LYS A 67 2.23 -9.46 17.10
CA LYS A 67 3.34 -8.51 16.98
C LYS A 67 4.48 -9.03 16.10
N ALA A 68 4.82 -10.31 16.20
CA ALA A 68 5.84 -10.94 15.35
C ALA A 68 5.43 -10.91 13.87
N ILE A 69 4.18 -11.30 13.55
CA ILE A 69 3.63 -11.24 12.19
C ILE A 69 3.67 -9.81 11.65
N SER A 70 3.29 -8.83 12.47
CA SER A 70 3.32 -7.41 12.08
C SER A 70 4.74 -6.90 11.84
N GLY A 71 5.71 -7.32 12.66
CA GLY A 71 7.12 -6.99 12.50
C GLY A 71 7.72 -7.58 11.22
N GLU A 72 7.43 -8.83 10.91
CA GLU A 72 7.85 -9.48 9.66
C GLU A 72 7.26 -8.76 8.43
N ALA A 73 5.99 -8.39 8.48
CA ALA A 73 5.34 -7.61 7.43
C ALA A 73 5.99 -6.23 7.24
N ALA A 74 6.36 -5.55 8.34
CA ALA A 74 7.05 -4.26 8.29
C ALA A 74 8.45 -4.37 7.64
N VAL A 75 9.22 -5.41 7.98
CA VAL A 75 10.53 -5.68 7.36
C VAL A 75 10.38 -5.98 5.86
N ALA A 76 9.39 -6.78 5.47
CA ALA A 76 9.11 -7.05 4.06
C ALA A 76 8.72 -5.78 3.28
N MET A 77 7.93 -4.91 3.90
CA MET A 77 7.54 -3.62 3.33
C MET A 77 8.74 -2.70 3.14
N LYS A 78 9.64 -2.62 4.13
CA LYS A 78 10.90 -1.87 4.06
C LYS A 78 11.74 -2.28 2.86
N GLU A 79 11.95 -3.59 2.68
CA GLU A 79 12.74 -4.11 1.58
C GLU A 79 12.09 -3.84 0.21
N ARG A 80 10.76 -3.82 0.15
CA ARG A 80 10.03 -3.44 -1.06
C ARG A 80 10.20 -1.96 -1.39
N LEU A 81 10.07 -1.07 -0.40
CA LEU A 81 10.24 0.37 -0.58
C LEU A 81 11.68 0.73 -1.01
N ARG A 82 12.68 0.09 -0.41
CA ARG A 82 14.09 0.26 -0.82
C ARG A 82 14.33 -0.13 -2.28
N LYS A 83 13.72 -1.23 -2.74
CA LYS A 83 13.82 -1.63 -4.15
C LYS A 83 13.14 -0.62 -5.07
N LEU A 84 11.99 -0.09 -4.65
CA LEU A 84 11.26 0.92 -5.40
C LEU A 84 12.04 2.22 -5.51
N MET A 85 12.71 2.66 -4.43
CA MET A 85 13.52 3.88 -4.44
C MET A 85 14.69 3.84 -5.43
N ARG A 86 15.23 2.65 -5.74
CA ARG A 86 16.28 2.50 -6.77
C ARG A 86 15.77 2.68 -8.20
N SER A 87 14.48 2.45 -8.44
CA SER A 87 13.85 2.56 -9.75
C SER A 87 12.34 2.74 -9.56
N PRO A 88 11.85 3.97 -9.28
CA PRO A 88 10.48 4.19 -8.84
C PRO A 88 9.44 3.74 -9.87
N TRP A 89 9.78 3.82 -11.15
CA TRP A 89 8.96 3.37 -12.28
C TRP A 89 9.75 3.41 -13.58
N PHE A 90 9.35 2.58 -14.55
CA PHE A 90 10.03 2.47 -15.86
C PHE A 90 9.38 3.32 -16.97
N GLY A 91 8.18 3.86 -16.75
CA GLY A 91 7.47 4.65 -17.77
C GLY A 91 6.04 5.02 -17.38
N ARG A 92 5.49 6.00 -18.11
CA ARG A 92 4.14 6.56 -17.90
C ARG A 92 3.16 6.06 -18.96
N ILE A 93 1.96 5.69 -18.52
CA ILE A 93 0.84 5.35 -19.41
C ILE A 93 -0.28 6.33 -19.09
N ASP A 94 -0.65 7.13 -20.09
CA ASP A 94 -1.77 8.06 -20.00
C ASP A 94 -3.00 7.43 -20.65
N PHE A 95 -4.12 7.41 -19.93
CA PHE A 95 -5.40 6.95 -20.45
C PHE A 95 -6.20 8.12 -21.01
N ARG A 96 -6.75 7.95 -22.21
CA ARG A 96 -7.79 8.84 -22.75
C ARG A 96 -9.11 8.09 -22.64
N GLU A 97 -10.09 8.72 -22.02
CA GLU A 97 -11.46 8.21 -22.03
C GLU A 97 -11.97 8.33 -23.47
N ASP A 98 -12.08 7.22 -24.19
CA ASP A 98 -12.80 7.21 -25.45
C ASP A 98 -14.28 7.38 -25.10
N ALA A 99 -14.82 8.56 -25.39
CA ALA A 99 -16.24 8.83 -25.33
C ALA A 99 -16.98 8.11 -26.46
N ASP A 100 -16.84 6.79 -26.58
CA ASP A 100 -17.70 5.89 -27.37
C ASP A 100 -17.42 4.44 -26.96
N GLY A 101 -17.86 4.06 -25.76
CA GLY A 101 -18.32 2.69 -25.54
C GLY A 101 -19.44 2.37 -26.55
N PRO A 102 -19.64 1.10 -26.96
CA PRO A 102 -20.53 0.77 -28.07
C PRO A 102 -21.95 1.20 -27.71
N ARG A 103 -22.37 2.36 -28.20
CA ARG A 103 -23.77 2.72 -28.25
C ARG A 103 -24.43 1.65 -29.09
N GLY A 104 -25.32 0.89 -28.46
CA GLY A 104 -26.07 -0.19 -29.07
C GLY A 104 -26.58 0.25 -30.43
N ARG A 105 -26.14 -0.43 -31.48
CA ARG A 105 -26.85 -0.47 -32.76
C ARG A 105 -28.07 -1.35 -32.55
N ASP A 106 -29.02 -0.88 -31.77
CA ASP A 106 -30.31 -1.53 -31.62
C ASP A 106 -31.41 -0.50 -31.85
N GLY A 107 -31.97 -0.56 -33.06
CA GLY A 107 -33.37 -0.22 -33.31
C GLY A 107 -33.69 1.26 -33.48
N ASP A 108 -33.42 1.81 -34.67
CA ASP A 108 -34.28 2.85 -35.23
C ASP A 108 -34.25 2.80 -36.77
N ASP A 109 -34.65 1.64 -37.32
CA ASP A 109 -34.95 1.48 -38.77
C ASP A 109 -36.37 0.94 -38.98
N ALA A 110 -37.32 1.45 -38.19
CA ALA A 110 -38.73 1.09 -38.32
C ALA A 110 -39.65 2.29 -38.04
N ARG A 111 -39.66 3.25 -38.97
CA ARG A 111 -40.87 3.93 -39.48
C ARG A 111 -40.49 5.14 -40.32
N LYS A 112 -40.48 4.94 -41.64
CA LYS A 112 -40.97 5.87 -42.68
C LYS A 112 -40.66 5.31 -44.06
N ARG A 113 -41.42 4.28 -44.45
CA ARG A 113 -41.67 3.97 -45.86
C ARG A 113 -43.19 3.90 -46.04
N HIS A 114 -43.69 4.62 -47.05
CA HIS A 114 -45.07 4.80 -47.48
C HIS A 114 -45.98 5.60 -46.52
N ALA A 115 -46.61 6.70 -46.95
CA ALA A 115 -47.17 6.96 -48.27
C ALA A 115 -46.83 8.37 -48.84
N ASP A 116 -46.33 8.39 -50.07
CA ASP A 116 -46.50 9.48 -51.06
C ASP A 116 -47.95 9.46 -51.61
N PRO A 117 -48.39 10.42 -52.46
CA PRO A 117 -47.90 11.78 -52.76
C PRO A 117 -48.89 12.90 -52.38
#